data_AF-A0A822DCH2-F1
#
_entry.id   AF-A0A822DCH2-F1
#
_cell.length_a   1.000
_cell.length_b   1.000
_cell.length_c   1.000
_cell.angle_alpha   90.00
_cell.angle_beta   90.00
_cell.angle_gamma   90.00
#
_symmetry.space_group_name_H-M   'P 1'
#
loop_
_entity.id
_entity.type
_entity.pdbx_description
1 polymer ?
#
loop_
_entity_poly.entity_id
_entity_poly.type
_entity_poly.pdbx_seq_one_letter_code
_entity_poly.pdbx_strand_id
1 'polypeptide(L)'
;MSELNDSIEPIIVEQYPSSIRNFSSQYGSNSSGSYAVRNICKHPEIYPLYGDSTRALVFRTYGPWWINMPSYKEMKKNFKRWENKFTSRDFIDIVYSNLVYSCTSINIYETYNPGTLEVV
;
A
#
# COMPACT_ATOMS: atom_id res chain seq x y z
N MET A 1 35.03 -30.44 -24.55
CA MET A 1 33.71 -30.37 -23.91
C MET A 1 33.65 -29.01 -23.24
N SER A 2 33.22 -27.97 -23.96
CA SER A 2 33.13 -26.61 -23.43
C SER A 2 31.86 -26.52 -22.58
N GLU A 3 32.02 -26.38 -21.27
CA GLU A 3 30.94 -26.11 -20.34
C GLU A 3 30.30 -24.77 -20.72
N LEU A 4 29.10 -24.84 -21.30
CA LEU A 4 28.21 -23.69 -21.45
C LEU A 4 27.70 -23.33 -20.05
N ASN A 5 28.43 -22.47 -19.37
CA ASN A 5 27.90 -21.66 -18.28
C ASN A 5 26.98 -20.60 -18.90
N ASP A 6 25.78 -21.01 -19.31
CA ASP A 6 24.66 -20.07 -19.46
C ASP A 6 24.16 -19.79 -18.04
N SER A 7 24.76 -18.79 -17.40
CA SER A 7 24.15 -18.15 -16.24
C SER A 7 22.88 -17.44 -16.72
N ILE A 8 21.76 -18.18 -16.72
CA ILE A 8 20.45 -17.64 -17.10
C ILE A 8 20.13 -16.50 -16.12
N GLU A 9 20.22 -15.26 -16.60
CA GLU A 9 19.76 -14.13 -15.82
C GLU A 9 18.24 -14.26 -15.58
N PRO A 10 17.77 -14.01 -14.34
CA PRO A 10 16.36 -14.12 -14.05
C PRO A 10 15.58 -13.07 -14.87
N ILE A 11 14.56 -13.52 -15.60
CA ILE A 11 13.65 -12.61 -16.30
C ILE A 11 12.83 -11.85 -15.25
N ILE A 12 13.07 -10.54 -15.14
CA ILE A 12 12.29 -9.65 -14.28
C ILE A 12 11.03 -9.23 -15.05
N VAL A 13 9.86 -9.50 -14.48
CA VAL A 13 8.57 -9.16 -15.07
C VAL A 13 7.86 -8.15 -14.17
N GLU A 14 7.51 -6.99 -14.73
CA GLU A 14 6.61 -6.04 -14.06
C GLU A 14 5.19 -6.60 -14.05
N GLN A 15 4.54 -6.53 -12.88
CA GLN A 15 3.17 -6.98 -12.72
C GLN A 15 2.37 -6.00 -11.87
N TYR A 16 1.09 -5.88 -12.18
CA TYR A 16 0.13 -5.12 -11.40
C TYR A 16 -0.78 -6.09 -10.63
N PRO A 17 -1.31 -5.71 -9.45
CA PRO A 17 -2.27 -6.52 -8.72
C PRO A 17 -3.48 -6.88 -9.60
N SER A 18 -3.82 -8.16 -9.70
CA SER A 18 -4.99 -8.63 -10.45
C SER A 18 -6.27 -8.56 -9.61
N SER A 19 -6.17 -8.77 -8.30
CA SER A 19 -7.29 -8.68 -7.36
C SER A 19 -6.85 -8.42 -5.92
N ILE A 20 -7.81 -8.03 -5.08
CA ILE A 20 -7.63 -7.82 -3.64
C ILE A 20 -8.21 -9.01 -2.90
N ARG A 21 -7.41 -9.65 -2.04
CA ARG A 21 -7.83 -10.76 -1.20
C ARG A 21 -8.43 -10.28 0.12
N ASN A 22 -7.77 -9.33 0.78
CA ASN A 22 -8.20 -8.76 2.04
C ASN A 22 -7.57 -7.39 2.26
N PHE A 23 -8.12 -6.59 3.16
CA PHE A 23 -7.59 -5.29 3.51
C PHE A 23 -8.15 -4.83 4.85
N SER A 24 -7.37 -4.01 5.55
CA SER A 24 -7.74 -3.41 6.83
C SER A 24 -8.85 -2.36 6.74
N SER A 25 -8.73 -1.43 5.79
CA SER A 25 -9.65 -0.31 5.64
C SER A 25 -9.64 0.26 4.21
N GLN A 26 -10.71 0.96 3.88
CA GLN A 26 -10.78 1.87 2.75
C GLN A 26 -11.73 3.01 3.11
N TYR A 27 -11.49 4.20 2.56
CA TYR A 27 -12.36 5.36 2.78
C TYR A 27 -13.68 5.22 2.01
N GLY A 28 -13.61 4.69 0.79
CA GLY A 28 -14.78 4.39 -0.04
C GLY A 28 -15.73 3.34 0.52
N SER A 29 -16.95 3.29 -0.02
CA SER A 29 -17.86 2.17 0.21
C SER A 29 -17.54 0.98 -0.73
N ASN A 30 -17.93 -0.23 -0.34
CA ASN A 30 -17.79 -1.42 -1.21
C ASN A 30 -18.59 -1.31 -2.52
N SER A 31 -19.62 -0.48 -2.54
CA SER A 31 -20.45 -0.22 -3.72
C SER A 31 -19.89 0.89 -4.62
N SER A 32 -18.88 1.64 -4.18
CA SER A 32 -18.33 2.79 -4.91
C SER A 32 -16.91 2.55 -5.42
N GLY A 33 -16.54 3.21 -6.51
CA GLY A 33 -15.16 3.28 -6.99
C GLY A 33 -14.33 4.36 -6.30
N SER A 34 -14.97 5.28 -5.60
CA SER A 34 -14.30 6.42 -4.97
C SER A 34 -13.45 5.96 -3.79
N TYR A 35 -12.14 6.22 -3.83
CA TYR A 35 -11.22 5.96 -2.72
C TYR A 35 -11.17 4.49 -2.29
N ALA A 36 -11.39 3.59 -3.24
CA ALA A 36 -11.56 2.16 -2.99
C ALA A 36 -10.26 1.38 -3.23
N VAL A 37 -10.04 0.31 -2.46
CA VAL A 37 -8.86 -0.55 -2.56
C VAL A 37 -8.70 -1.19 -3.93
N ARG A 38 -9.81 -1.51 -4.61
CA ARG A 38 -9.81 -2.06 -5.97
C ARG A 38 -9.16 -1.15 -7.02
N ASN A 39 -8.98 0.14 -6.72
CA ASN A 39 -8.37 1.08 -7.64
C ASN A 39 -6.88 0.78 -7.91
N ILE A 40 -6.21 0.02 -7.03
CA ILE A 40 -4.81 -0.38 -7.22
C ILE A 40 -4.64 -1.60 -8.14
N CYS A 41 -5.74 -2.26 -8.54
CA CYS A 41 -5.71 -3.43 -9.44
C CYS A 41 -5.58 -3.06 -10.92
N LYS A 42 -5.13 -1.84 -11.21
CA LYS A 42 -4.96 -1.30 -12.55
C LYS A 42 -3.62 -0.60 -12.63
N HIS A 43 -3.14 -0.40 -13.86
CA HIS A 43 -1.99 0.45 -14.09
C HIS A 43 -2.24 1.84 -13.45
N PRO A 44 -1.22 2.48 -12.84
CA PRO A 44 -1.34 3.85 -12.33
C PRO A 44 -1.75 4.81 -13.44
N GLU A 45 -2.92 5.44 -13.30
CA GLU A 45 -3.45 6.40 -14.29
C GLU A 45 -3.41 7.86 -13.78
N ILE A 46 -3.26 8.05 -12.47
CA ILE A 46 -3.32 9.37 -11.83
C ILE A 46 -1.95 9.93 -11.47
N TYR A 47 -0.99 9.08 -11.11
CA TYR A 47 0.40 9.49 -10.90
C TYR A 47 1.01 9.90 -12.26
N PRO A 48 1.81 10.98 -12.36
CA PRO A 48 2.45 11.75 -11.29
C PRO A 48 1.67 13.00 -10.83
N LEU A 49 0.40 13.16 -11.21
CA LEU A 49 -0.37 14.33 -10.79
C LEU A 49 -0.62 14.29 -9.28
N TYR A 50 -0.23 15.38 -8.61
CA TYR A 50 -0.49 15.56 -7.19
C TYR A 50 -1.93 16.05 -6.96
N GLY A 51 -2.61 15.47 -5.98
CA GLY A 51 -3.93 15.92 -5.54
C GLY A 51 -4.80 14.79 -5.03
N ASP A 52 -5.92 15.18 -4.43
CA ASP A 52 -6.95 14.22 -4.01
C ASP A 52 -7.74 13.75 -5.25
N SER A 53 -7.82 12.44 -5.43
CA SER A 53 -8.51 11.82 -6.56
C SER A 53 -9.32 10.63 -6.09
N THR A 54 -10.60 10.60 -6.48
CA THR A 54 -11.50 9.47 -6.21
C THR A 54 -11.01 8.16 -6.83
N ARG A 55 -10.10 8.23 -7.81
CA ARG A 55 -9.47 7.07 -8.46
C ARG A 55 -8.25 6.53 -7.68
N ALA A 56 -7.83 7.18 -6.61
CA ALA A 56 -6.80 6.66 -5.71
C ALA A 56 -7.39 5.67 -4.70
N LEU A 57 -6.54 4.97 -3.96
CA LEU A 57 -6.90 4.33 -2.69
C LEU A 57 -6.60 5.31 -1.55
N VAL A 58 -7.54 5.45 -0.60
CA VAL A 58 -7.32 6.16 0.65
C VAL A 58 -7.72 5.26 1.82
N PHE A 59 -6.85 5.11 2.81
CA PHE A 59 -7.15 4.43 4.07
C PHE A 59 -7.81 5.39 5.06
N ARG A 60 -8.64 4.85 5.96
CA ARG A 60 -9.37 5.67 6.95
C ARG A 60 -8.47 6.30 8.01
N THR A 61 -7.29 5.74 8.22
CA THR A 61 -6.30 6.26 9.18
C THR A 61 -5.56 7.48 8.64
N TYR A 62 -5.56 7.67 7.31
CA TYR A 62 -4.69 8.62 6.62
C TYR A 62 -3.21 8.49 7.01
N GLY A 63 -2.76 7.28 7.35
CA GLY A 63 -1.37 7.06 7.77
C GLY A 63 -1.07 7.36 9.23
N PRO A 64 0.23 7.46 9.59
CA PRO A 64 0.66 7.56 10.97
C PRO A 64 0.70 9.00 11.52
N TRP A 65 0.52 10.03 10.69
CA TRP A 65 0.90 11.41 11.05
C TRP A 65 0.20 11.94 12.31
N TRP A 66 -1.07 11.60 12.51
CA TRP A 66 -1.85 12.05 13.66
C TRP A 66 -1.31 11.50 14.99
N ILE A 67 -0.54 10.41 14.96
CA ILE A 67 0.11 9.83 16.15
C ILE A 67 1.26 10.71 16.64
N ASN A 68 1.89 11.44 15.72
CA ASN A 68 2.99 12.35 16.05
C ASN A 68 2.51 13.72 16.50
N MET A 69 1.22 14.03 16.32
CA MET A 69 0.64 15.34 16.64
C MET A 69 0.64 15.61 18.16
N PRO A 70 0.98 16.83 18.61
CA PRO A 70 1.04 17.16 20.05
C PRO A 70 -0.27 16.87 20.80
N SER A 71 -1.41 17.19 20.17
CA SER A 71 -2.74 16.96 20.76
C SER A 71 -3.05 15.48 20.97
N TYR A 72 -2.61 14.60 20.06
CA TYR A 72 -2.77 13.15 20.25
C TYR A 72 -1.88 12.64 21.39
N LYS A 73 -0.64 13.13 21.49
CA LYS A 73 0.27 12.79 22.59
C LYS A 73 -0.29 13.26 23.94
N GLU A 74 -0.92 14.42 23.97
CA GLU A 74 -1.59 14.96 25.16
C GLU A 74 -2.83 14.14 25.54
N MET A 75 -3.69 13.82 24.57
CA MET A 75 -4.86 12.94 24.77
C MET A 75 -4.44 11.59 25.38
N LYS A 76 -3.36 10.97 24.89
CA LYS A 76 -2.83 9.70 25.41
C LYS A 76 -2.42 9.74 26.89
N LYS A 77 -2.03 10.91 27.42
CA LYS A 77 -1.71 11.07 28.85
C LYS A 77 -2.96 10.92 29.71
N ASN A 78 -4.09 11.45 29.22
CA ASN A 78 -5.36 11.49 29.95
C ASN A 78 -6.25 10.27 29.67
N PHE A 79 -6.05 9.58 28.55
CA PHE A 79 -6.77 8.38 28.15
C PHE A 79 -5.80 7.27 27.73
N LYS A 80 -5.62 6.28 28.60
CA LYS A 80 -4.92 5.03 28.24
C LYS A 80 -5.85 4.16 27.40
N ARG A 81 -5.69 4.20 26.08
CA ARG A 81 -6.18 3.12 25.21
C ARG A 81 -5.34 1.86 25.46
N TRP A 82 -5.94 0.69 25.27
CA TRP A 82 -5.17 -0.57 25.25
C TRP A 82 -4.04 -0.44 24.23
N GLU A 83 -2.81 -0.74 24.64
CA GLU A 83 -1.67 -0.73 23.73
C GLU A 83 -1.86 -1.87 22.73
N ASN A 84 -2.40 -1.54 21.56
CA ASN A 84 -2.30 -2.43 20.42
C ASN A 84 -0.81 -2.53 20.08
N LYS A 85 -0.17 -3.63 20.52
CA LYS A 85 1.17 -4.05 20.07
C LYS A 85 1.23 -4.31 18.56
N PHE A 86 0.09 -4.24 17.87
CA PHE A 86 -0.01 -4.38 16.43
C PHE A 86 0.50 -3.11 15.74
N THR A 87 1.63 -3.23 15.04
CA THR A 87 2.33 -2.14 14.37
C THR A 87 1.78 -1.85 12.97
N SER A 88 1.19 -2.85 12.29
CA SER A 88 0.49 -2.64 11.02
C SER A 88 -0.80 -1.87 11.28
N ARG A 89 -0.87 -0.61 10.84
CA ARG A 89 -2.08 0.21 11.01
C ARG A 89 -3.07 -0.04 9.90
N ASP A 90 -2.55 -0.26 8.70
CA ASP A 90 -3.30 -0.72 7.55
C ASP A 90 -2.48 -1.78 6.79
N PHE A 91 -3.19 -2.76 6.24
CA PHE A 91 -2.66 -3.78 5.34
C PHE A 91 -3.57 -3.95 4.12
N ILE A 92 -3.00 -4.48 3.04
CA ILE A 92 -3.68 -4.98 1.85
C ILE A 92 -3.03 -6.31 1.47
N ASP A 93 -3.85 -7.33 1.25
CA ASP A 93 -3.44 -8.58 0.64
C ASP A 93 -3.83 -8.54 -0.84
N ILE A 94 -2.82 -8.60 -1.72
CA ILE A 94 -2.98 -8.53 -3.17
C ILE A 94 -2.66 -9.87 -3.82
N VAL A 95 -3.30 -10.12 -4.96
CA VAL A 95 -3.03 -11.28 -5.81
C VAL A 95 -2.46 -10.79 -7.13
N TYR A 96 -1.44 -11.49 -7.65
CA TYR A 96 -0.88 -11.26 -8.98
C TYR A 96 -1.31 -12.37 -9.93
N SER A 97 -1.35 -12.08 -11.23
CA SER A 97 -1.71 -13.07 -12.25
C SER A 97 -0.68 -14.19 -12.38
N ASN A 98 0.61 -13.86 -12.28
CA ASN A 98 1.68 -14.86 -12.29
C ASN A 98 2.25 -15.05 -10.88
N LEU A 99 2.78 -16.25 -10.60
CA LEU A 99 3.42 -16.57 -9.34
C LEU A 99 4.65 -15.66 -9.12
N VAL A 100 4.72 -15.03 -7.94
CA VAL A 100 5.86 -14.20 -7.54
C VAL A 100 6.82 -15.06 -6.71
N TYR A 101 7.86 -15.59 -7.36
CA TYR A 101 8.88 -16.40 -6.67
C TYR A 101 9.92 -15.54 -5.93
N SER A 102 10.28 -14.38 -6.48
CA SER A 102 11.20 -13.43 -5.87
C SER A 102 10.78 -12.01 -6.23
N CYS A 103 10.60 -11.17 -5.22
CA CYS A 103 10.23 -9.77 -5.38
C CYS A 103 11.49 -8.92 -5.44
N THR A 104 11.84 -8.39 -6.62
CA THR A 104 13.01 -7.52 -6.78
C THR A 104 12.74 -6.10 -6.29
N SER A 105 11.56 -5.54 -6.59
CA SER A 105 11.16 -4.20 -6.17
C SER A 105 9.64 -4.10 -6.03
N ILE A 106 9.20 -3.16 -5.18
CA ILE A 106 7.80 -2.77 -5.06
C ILE A 106 7.74 -1.26 -5.32
N ASN A 107 7.02 -0.89 -6.37
CA ASN A 107 6.79 0.51 -6.72
C ASN A 107 5.45 0.96 -6.14
N ILE A 108 5.45 2.01 -5.32
CA ILE A 108 4.24 2.55 -4.72
C ILE A 108 4.10 4.02 -5.14
N TYR A 109 2.98 4.33 -5.81
CA TYR A 109 2.73 5.62 -6.43
C TYR A 109 1.79 6.46 -5.55
N GLU A 110 2.36 7.32 -4.71
CA GLU A 110 1.60 8.25 -3.87
C GLU A 110 1.24 9.51 -4.65
N THR A 111 -0.03 9.93 -4.58
CA THR A 111 -0.55 11.14 -5.27
C THR A 111 -0.99 12.24 -4.30
N TYR A 112 -1.18 11.91 -3.03
CA TYR A 112 -1.63 12.85 -2.00
C TYR A 112 -0.98 12.48 -0.66
N ASN A 113 -0.39 13.47 0.03
CA ASN A 113 0.41 13.28 1.26
C ASN A 113 1.52 12.21 1.15
N PRO A 114 2.52 12.39 0.27
CA PRO A 114 3.62 11.44 0.09
C PRO A 114 4.45 11.26 1.38
N GLY A 115 5.05 10.08 1.55
CA GLY A 115 5.80 9.70 2.75
C GLY A 115 4.91 9.13 3.86
N THR A 116 3.69 8.71 3.53
CA THR A 116 2.77 8.08 4.48
C THR A 116 3.17 6.63 4.78
N LEU A 117 3.86 5.99 3.85
CA LEU A 117 4.34 4.62 3.98
C LEU A 117 5.61 4.56 4.83
N GLU A 118 5.59 3.69 5.84
CA GLU A 118 6.74 3.40 6.69
C GLU A 118 7.30 2.03 6.28
N VAL A 119 8.59 1.98 5.91
CA VAL A 119 9.31 0.71 5.72
C VAL A 119 9.72 0.24 7.11
N VAL A 120 9.19 -0.90 7.54
CA VAL A 120 9.45 -1.52 8.86
C VAL A 120 10.42 -2.67 8.71
#